data_AF-A0A519QGR3-F1
#
_entry.id   AF-A0A519QGR3-F1
#
_cell.length_a   1.000
_cell.length_b   1.000
_cell.length_c   1.000
_cell.angle_alpha   90.00
_cell.angle_beta   90.00
_cell.angle_gamma   90.00
#
_symmetry.space_group_name_H-M   'P 1'
#
loop_
_entity.id
_entity.type
_entity.pdbx_description
1 polymer ?
#
loop_
_entity_poly.entity_id
_entity_poly.type
_entity_poly.pdbx_seq_one_letter_code
_entity_poly.pdbx_strand_id
1 'polypeptide(L)' 'MDDAIEVLRAAAMRAEAGKQTGPDVRLALRSLRFLGIPADAIRYYWDSCQSDNEIGRSQSMRAALNRIELFRAGKL' A
#
# COMPACT_ATOMS: atom_id res chain seq x y z
N MET A 1 -7.03 -4.77 -11.82
CA MET A 1 -5.92 -5.18 -10.94
C MET A 1 -4.85 -4.11 -10.91
N ASP A 2 -4.40 -3.63 -12.07
CA ASP A 2 -3.49 -2.47 -12.17
C ASP A 2 -4.03 -1.23 -11.45
N ASP A 3 -5.33 -0.95 -11.56
CA ASP A 3 -5.96 0.21 -10.91
C ASP A 3 -5.75 0.24 -9.39
N ALA A 4 -5.80 -0.91 -8.71
CA ALA A 4 -5.59 -0.98 -7.27
C ALA A 4 -4.13 -0.65 -6.90
N ILE A 5 -3.17 -1.15 -7.68
CA ILE A 5 -1.75 -0.88 -7.48
C ILE A 5 -1.45 0.59 -7.78
N GLU A 6 -2.04 1.17 -8.84
CA GLU A 6 -1.86 2.58 -9.17
C GLU A 6 -2.44 3.51 -8.10
N VAL A 7 -3.56 3.15 -7.47
CA VAL A 7 -4.07 3.87 -6.29
C VAL A 7 -3.06 3.82 -5.13
N LEU A 8 -2.47 2.65 -4.83
CA LEU A 8 -1.45 2.54 -3.79
C LEU A 8 -0.14 3.28 -4.17
N ARG A 9 0.23 3.30 -5.45
CA ARG A 9 1.38 4.06 -5.94
C ARG A 9 1.15 5.55 -5.77
N ALA A 10 -0.02 6.05 -6.17
CA ALA A 10 -0.41 7.44 -5.99
C ALA A 10 -0.43 7.84 -4.51
N ALA A 11 -0.97 6.97 -3.63
CA ALA A 11 -0.97 7.19 -2.19
C ALA A 11 0.47 7.25 -1.62
N ALA A 12 1.38 6.38 -2.08
CA ALA A 12 2.78 6.42 -1.68
C ALA A 12 3.52 7.67 -2.17
N MET A 13 3.21 8.17 -3.37
CA MET A 13 3.79 9.42 -3.88
C MET A 13 3.35 10.64 -3.07
N ARG A 14 2.13 10.65 -2.56
CA ARG A 14 1.57 11.75 -1.75
C ARG A 14 1.74 11.53 -0.23
N ALA A 15 2.58 10.57 0.18
CA ALA A 15 2.78 10.22 1.60
C ALA A 15 3.25 11.40 2.47
N GLU A 16 3.94 12.36 1.88
CA GLU A 16 4.41 13.59 2.54
C GLU A 16 3.25 14.52 2.95
N ALA A 17 2.14 14.50 2.22
CA ALA A 17 0.95 15.31 2.50
C ALA A 17 0.13 14.85 3.72
N GLY A 18 0.59 13.82 4.45
CA GLY A 18 -0.05 13.31 5.66
C GLY A 18 -0.48 11.85 5.54
N LYS A 19 -1.36 11.42 6.45
CA LYS A 19 -1.83 10.03 6.53
C LYS A 19 -2.63 9.64 5.30
N GLN A 20 -2.33 8.48 4.75
CA GLN A 20 -2.94 7.99 3.51
C GLN A 20 -4.04 6.97 3.78
N THR A 21 -5.11 7.41 4.45
CA THR A 21 -6.17 6.52 4.99
C THR A 21 -7.52 6.70 4.29
N GLY A 22 -7.51 7.30 3.10
CA GLY A 22 -8.68 7.62 2.28
C GLY A 22 -9.47 6.36 1.84
N PRO A 23 -10.74 6.55 1.44
CA PRO A 23 -11.60 5.45 1.01
C PRO A 23 -11.07 4.73 -0.25
N ASP A 24 -10.36 5.46 -1.12
CA ASP A 24 -9.63 4.94 -2.28
C ASP A 24 -8.60 3.87 -1.88
N VAL A 25 -7.74 4.19 -0.91
CA VAL A 25 -6.70 3.28 -0.42
C VAL A 25 -7.32 2.06 0.23
N ARG A 26 -8.36 2.24 1.06
CA ARG A 26 -9.06 1.12 1.70
C ARG A 26 -9.69 0.17 0.69
N LEU A 27 -10.33 0.73 -0.35
CA LEU A 27 -10.94 -0.07 -1.41
C LEU A 27 -9.88 -0.82 -2.22
N ALA A 28 -8.78 -0.15 -2.59
CA ALA A 28 -7.67 -0.78 -3.31
C ALA A 28 -7.09 -1.96 -2.51
N LEU A 29 -6.80 -1.77 -1.22
CA LEU A 29 -6.32 -2.83 -0.33
C LEU A 29 -7.31 -4.00 -0.21
N ARG A 30 -8.61 -3.71 -0.11
CA ARG A 30 -9.65 -4.75 -0.08
C ARG A 30 -9.70 -5.54 -1.38
N SER A 31 -9.56 -4.87 -2.53
CA SER A 31 -9.52 -5.52 -3.84
C SER A 31 -8.31 -6.46 -3.98
N LEU A 32 -7.14 -6.07 -3.46
CA LEU A 32 -5.94 -6.92 -3.49
C LEU A 32 -6.12 -8.24 -2.73
N ARG A 33 -6.93 -8.26 -1.67
CA ARG A 33 -7.26 -9.50 -0.94
C ARG A 33 -7.97 -10.52 -1.83
N PHE A 34 -8.86 -10.08 -2.72
CA PHE A 34 -9.56 -10.97 -3.65
C PHE A 34 -8.68 -11.44 -4.81
N LEU A 35 -7.52 -10.81 -4.99
CA LEU A 35 -6.54 -11.14 -6.02
C LEU A 35 -5.40 -12.01 -5.49
N GLY A 36 -5.55 -12.56 -4.27
CA GLY A 36 -4.59 -13.48 -3.69
C GLY A 36 -3.38 -12.82 -3.04
N ILE A 37 -3.36 -11.49 -2.88
CA ILE A 37 -2.29 -10.83 -2.12
C ILE A 37 -2.43 -11.19 -0.64
N PRO A 38 -1.36 -11.65 0.02
CA PRO A 38 -1.39 -12.02 1.43
C PRO A 38 -1.87 -10.90 2.37
N ALA A 39 -2.63 -11.28 3.39
CA ALA A 39 -3.21 -10.35 4.34
C ALA A 39 -2.16 -9.59 5.17
N ASP A 40 -0.98 -10.19 5.41
CA ASP A 40 0.15 -9.53 6.07
C ASP A 40 0.71 -8.39 5.21
N ALA A 41 0.86 -8.59 3.89
CA ALA A 41 1.32 -7.55 2.98
C ALA A 41 0.34 -6.38 2.89
N ILE A 42 -0.97 -6.69 2.83
CA ILE A 42 -2.04 -5.69 2.85
C ILE A 42 -2.03 -4.90 4.17
N ARG A 43 -1.94 -5.60 5.30
CA ARG A 43 -1.89 -4.97 6.63
C ARG A 43 -0.65 -4.11 6.78
N TYR A 44 0.50 -4.58 6.34
CA TYR A 44 1.75 -3.82 6.40
C TYR A 44 1.64 -2.49 5.65
N TYR A 45 1.05 -2.49 4.44
CA TYR A 45 0.80 -1.25 3.72
C TYR A 45 -0.14 -0.30 4.49
N TRP A 46 -1.23 -0.84 5.05
CA TRP A 46 -2.19 -0.05 5.84
C TRP A 46 -1.58 0.57 7.10
N ASP A 47 -0.73 -0.17 7.81
CA ASP A 47 -0.05 0.31 9.00
C ASP A 47 0.94 1.43 8.65
N SER A 48 1.68 1.28 7.55
CA SER A 48 2.57 2.32 7.02
C SER A 48 1.82 3.63 6.75
N CYS A 49 0.61 3.58 6.19
CA CYS A 49 -0.22 4.76 5.88
C CYS A 49 -0.58 5.62 7.10
N GLN A 50 -0.60 5.03 8.29
CA GLN A 50 -1.06 5.66 9.53
C GLN A 50 0.05 6.28 10.36
N SER A 51 1.31 6.02 10.01
CA SER A 51 2.48 6.56 10.72
C SER A 51 2.42 8.10 10.79
N ASP A 52 2.67 8.67 11.96
CA ASP A 52 2.75 10.12 12.15
C ASP A 52 4.09 10.71 11.66
N ASN A 53 5.16 9.92 11.67
CA ASN A 53 6.45 10.32 11.12
C ASN A 53 6.40 10.28 9.59
N GLU A 54 6.51 11.46 8.96
CA GLU A 54 6.45 11.65 7.52
C GLU A 54 7.51 10.84 6.76
N ILE A 55 8.78 10.95 7.15
CA ILE A 55 9.88 10.24 6.51
C ILE A 55 9.68 8.74 6.66
N GLY A 56 9.37 8.30 7.88
CA GLY A 56 9.10 6.89 8.17
C GLY A 56 7.90 6.35 7.40
N ARG A 57 6.83 7.15 7.24
CA ARG A 57 5.63 6.82 6.45
C ARG A 57 5.98 6.64 4.98
N SER A 58 6.67 7.61 4.37
CA SER A 58 7.06 7.54 2.96
C SER A 58 7.92 6.31 2.66
N GLN A 59 8.92 6.04 3.50
CA GLN A 59 9.79 4.87 3.36
C GLN A 59 9.03 3.55 3.55
N SER A 60 8.23 3.43 4.62
CA SER A 60 7.49 2.21 4.93
C SER A 60 6.37 1.92 3.90
N MET A 61 5.71 2.96 3.38
CA MET A 61 4.73 2.82 2.31
C MET A 61 5.37 2.32 1.01
N ARG A 62 6.55 2.85 0.64
CA ARG A 62 7.30 2.38 -0.53
C ARG A 62 7.76 0.93 -0.37
N ALA A 63 8.27 0.56 0.81
CA ALA A 63 8.67 -0.80 1.12
C ALA A 63 7.48 -1.79 1.05
N ALA A 64 6.34 -1.39 1.62
CA ALA A 64 5.12 -2.19 1.57
C ALA A 64 4.58 -2.34 0.14
N LEU A 65 4.62 -1.26 -0.66
CA LEU A 65 4.22 -1.30 -2.07
C LEU A 65 5.07 -2.30 -2.86
N ASN A 66 6.40 -2.22 -2.72
CA ASN A 66 7.31 -3.15 -3.39
C ASN A 66 7.03 -4.61 -2.99
N ARG A 67 6.73 -4.87 -1.70
CA ARG A 67 6.36 -6.21 -1.24
C ARG A 67 5.08 -6.72 -1.92
N ILE A 68 4.06 -5.88 -2.06
CA ILE A 68 2.82 -6.21 -2.78
C ILE A 68 3.10 -6.50 -4.25
N GLU A 69 3.95 -5.70 -4.91
CA GLU A 69 4.34 -5.90 -6.30
C GLU A 69 5.12 -7.21 -6.50
N LEU A 70 5.98 -7.59 -5.56
CA LEU A 70 6.69 -8.88 -5.60
C LEU A 70 5.74 -10.08 -5.45
N PHE A 71 4.76 -10.02 -4.54
CA PHE A 71 3.72 -11.06 -4.45
C PHE A 71 2.90 -11.14 -5.73
N ARG A 72 2.49 -10.00 -6.27
CA ARG A 72 1.78 -9.93 -7.56
C ARG A 72 2.58 -10.57 -8.70
N ALA A 73 3.89 -10.35 -8.71
CA ALA A 73 4.78 -10.89 -9.73
C ALA A 73 5.13 -12.37 -9.53
N GLY A 74 4.65 -13.03 -8.46
CA GLY A 74 4.98 -14.41 -8.13
C GLY A 74 6.46 -14.60 -7.77
N LYS A 75 7.11 -13.56 -7.25
CA LYS A 75 8.55 -13.56 -6.90
C LYS A 75 8.80 -13.77 -5.40
N LEU A 76 7.75 -14.04 -4.63
CA LEU A 76 7.74 -14.31 -3.19
C LEU A 76 6.82 -15.50 -2.90
#